data_AF-A0A948S9H3-F1
#
_entry.id   AF-A0A948S9H3-F1
#
_cell.length_a   1.000
_cell.length_b   1.000
_cell.length_c   1.000
_cell.angle_alpha   90.00
_cell.angle_beta   90.00
_cell.angle_gamma   90.00
#
_symmetry.space_group_name_H-M   'P 1'
#
loop_
_entity.id
_entity.type
_entity.pdbx_description
1 polymer ?
#
loop_
_entity_poly.entity_id
_entity_poly.type
_entity_poly.pdbx_seq_one_letter_code
_entity_poly.pdbx_strand_id
1 'polypeptide(L)'
;MLRLKFLLPLAVALAVAALWWWSQRDDVIVVGIDAPLVPDIVFDPSELNTSDLFFEENPGTLIRPRILYYGIKPGDGQTVFENAMAEGVEFFVTTQPSSVFVGNAPKFRDGRALVINTSSISPVTSGQDDYVLRIIPDAPAEQRALAAYLNKMPGGRLLVVQDSNNVAYTDPAYDVFAAEMARSGRWNVTHHKTDIAAFRPDEERPLMSGPFDALYVLAGDFHTSIGNITQLFHSLHPEAPILLTPWARSPMILEVAGAAIGNITLASHFPARAESPALDNYFRRFEARFGYKPQAMAIMVRQALELLDRAFAQGHRTPASVRDYLLSTPVHETSFGPVSFDAYGDTTKEFHFLNDVGRELQ
;
A
#
# COMPACT_ATOMS: atom_id res chain seq x y z
N MET A 1 -69.07 -13.98 5.02
CA MET A 1 -68.43 -13.81 3.69
C MET A 1 -67.64 -12.50 3.50
N LEU A 2 -67.58 -11.57 4.47
CA LEU A 2 -66.90 -10.27 4.29
C LEU A 2 -65.39 -10.24 4.66
N ARG A 3 -64.89 -11.21 5.45
CA ARG A 3 -63.50 -11.22 5.95
C ARG A 3 -62.45 -11.74 4.95
N LEU A 4 -62.87 -12.51 3.93
CA LEU A 4 -61.94 -13.08 2.94
C LEU A 4 -61.53 -12.07 1.85
N LYS A 5 -62.33 -11.01 1.62
CA LYS A 5 -62.08 -10.01 0.56
C LYS A 5 -60.95 -9.03 0.88
N PHE A 6 -60.54 -8.90 2.15
CA PHE A 6 -59.44 -8.02 2.57
C PHE A 6 -58.12 -8.76 2.80
N LEU A 7 -58.14 -10.09 2.94
CA LEU A 7 -56.93 -10.90 3.15
C LEU A 7 -56.12 -11.06 1.86
N LEU A 8 -56.79 -11.19 0.71
CA LEU A 8 -56.13 -11.34 -0.59
C LEU A 8 -55.34 -10.09 -1.01
N PRO A 9 -55.89 -8.86 -0.98
CA PRO A 9 -55.12 -7.66 -1.34
C PRO A 9 -53.98 -7.36 -0.35
N LEU A 10 -54.14 -7.69 0.94
CA LEU A 10 -53.06 -7.52 1.93
C LEU A 10 -51.93 -8.54 1.72
N ALA A 11 -52.25 -9.80 1.40
CA ALA A 11 -51.26 -10.82 1.06
C ALA A 11 -50.51 -10.47 -0.23
N VAL A 12 -51.20 -9.94 -1.24
CA VAL A 12 -50.57 -9.45 -2.48
C VAL A 12 -49.68 -8.24 -2.19
N ALA A 13 -50.13 -7.28 -1.39
CA ALA A 13 -49.31 -6.12 -1.02
C ALA A 13 -48.05 -6.52 -0.22
N LEU A 14 -48.17 -7.49 0.71
CA LEU A 14 -47.03 -8.04 1.44
C LEU A 14 -46.10 -8.84 0.54
N ALA A 15 -46.62 -9.60 -0.43
CA ALA A 15 -45.81 -10.33 -1.40
C ALA A 15 -45.07 -9.38 -2.35
N VAL A 16 -45.72 -8.30 -2.81
CA VAL A 16 -45.12 -7.26 -3.64
C VAL A 16 -44.08 -6.46 -2.85
N ALA A 17 -44.37 -6.12 -1.59
CA ALA A 17 -43.40 -5.46 -0.71
C ALA A 17 -42.21 -6.38 -0.39
N ALA A 18 -42.45 -7.68 -0.19
CA ALA A 18 -41.39 -8.66 0.03
C ALA A 18 -40.57 -8.88 -1.24
N LEU A 19 -41.18 -8.99 -2.42
CA LEU A 19 -40.50 -9.09 -3.72
C LEU A 19 -39.73 -7.81 -4.05
N TRP A 20 -40.28 -6.63 -3.76
CA TRP A 20 -39.59 -5.35 -3.91
C TRP A 20 -38.40 -5.25 -2.95
N TRP A 21 -38.59 -5.62 -1.68
CA TRP A 21 -37.53 -5.70 -0.67
C TRP A 21 -36.46 -6.74 -1.02
N TRP A 22 -36.82 -7.85 -1.65
CA TRP A 22 -35.88 -8.86 -2.15
C TRP A 22 -35.15 -8.40 -3.41
N SER A 23 -35.85 -7.71 -4.34
CA SER A 23 -35.22 -7.14 -5.54
C SER A 23 -34.24 -6.00 -5.23
N GLN A 24 -34.34 -5.40 -4.05
CA GLN A 24 -33.39 -4.41 -3.52
C GLN A 24 -32.17 -5.07 -2.83
N ARG A 25 -32.17 -6.40 -2.64
CA ARG A 25 -31.08 -7.13 -1.98
C ARG A 25 -30.01 -7.68 -2.94
N ASP A 26 -30.14 -7.43 -4.24
CA ASP A 26 -29.26 -8.00 -5.27
C ASP A 26 -28.09 -7.09 -5.71
N ASP A 27 -27.90 -5.91 -5.11
CA ASP A 27 -26.86 -4.97 -5.56
C ASP A 27 -25.53 -5.10 -4.81
N VAL A 28 -25.16 -6.32 -4.42
CA VAL A 28 -23.86 -6.59 -3.80
C VAL A 28 -22.79 -6.67 -4.90
N ILE A 29 -21.71 -5.91 -4.74
CA ILE A 29 -20.58 -5.87 -5.67
C ILE A 29 -19.40 -6.60 -5.03
N VAL A 30 -18.97 -7.69 -5.66
CA VAL A 30 -17.80 -8.45 -5.19
C VAL A 30 -16.53 -7.68 -5.52
N VAL A 31 -15.71 -7.42 -4.49
CA VAL A 31 -14.40 -6.78 -4.63
C VAL A 31 -13.33 -7.78 -4.22
N GLY A 32 -12.44 -8.12 -5.15
CA GLY A 32 -11.26 -8.93 -4.87
C GLY A 32 -10.22 -8.12 -4.09
N ILE A 33 -9.83 -8.57 -2.92
CA ILE A 33 -8.78 -7.94 -2.12
C ILE A 33 -7.65 -8.94 -2.00
N ASP A 34 -6.51 -8.64 -2.62
CA ASP A 34 -5.39 -9.55 -2.58
C ASP A 34 -4.47 -9.31 -1.38
N ALA A 35 -3.94 -10.39 -0.83
CA ALA A 35 -3.02 -10.40 0.30
C ALA A 35 -1.90 -11.42 0.07
N PRO A 36 -0.65 -11.10 0.45
CA PRO A 36 0.47 -11.99 0.23
C PRO A 36 0.41 -13.21 1.14
N LEU A 37 0.76 -14.37 0.60
CA LEU A 37 1.19 -15.55 1.35
C LEU A 37 2.70 -15.61 1.28
N VAL A 38 3.35 -15.17 2.35
CA VAL A 38 4.81 -15.23 2.45
C VAL A 38 5.22 -16.47 3.24
N PRO A 39 5.90 -17.45 2.61
CA PRO A 39 6.55 -18.51 3.36
C PRO A 39 7.55 -17.92 4.35
N ASP A 40 7.62 -18.49 5.56
CA ASP A 40 8.64 -18.18 6.57
C ASP A 40 8.59 -16.78 7.21
N ILE A 41 7.53 -16.00 6.98
CA ILE A 41 7.22 -14.77 7.74
C ILE A 41 5.90 -14.98 8.49
N VAL A 42 5.78 -14.38 9.69
CA VAL A 42 4.51 -14.34 10.42
C VAL A 42 3.47 -13.68 9.51
N PHE A 43 2.43 -14.42 9.14
CA PHE A 43 1.34 -13.89 8.32
C PHE A 43 0.76 -12.65 9.00
N ASP A 44 0.83 -11.52 8.30
CA ASP A 44 0.20 -10.29 8.73
C ASP A 44 -1.20 -10.20 8.11
N PRO A 45 -2.28 -10.25 8.91
CA PRO A 45 -3.64 -10.14 8.39
C PRO A 45 -4.12 -8.69 8.24
N SER A 46 -3.24 -7.68 8.30
CA SER A 46 -3.64 -6.27 8.34
C SER A 46 -4.59 -5.87 7.22
N GLU A 47 -4.33 -6.32 5.98
CA GLU A 47 -5.16 -6.09 4.79
C GLU A 47 -6.55 -6.73 4.93
N LEU A 48 -6.62 -7.91 5.54
CA LEU A 48 -7.88 -8.64 5.76
C LEU A 48 -8.68 -7.97 6.88
N ASN A 49 -8.03 -7.74 8.01
CA ASN A 49 -8.62 -7.18 9.20
C ASN A 49 -9.07 -5.73 8.97
N THR A 50 -8.36 -4.96 8.15
CA THR A 50 -8.86 -3.62 7.78
C THR A 50 -10.10 -3.69 6.92
N SER A 51 -10.22 -4.72 6.09
CA SER A 51 -11.42 -4.95 5.28
C SER A 51 -12.58 -5.29 6.22
N ASP A 52 -12.39 -6.23 7.15
CA ASP A 52 -13.39 -6.57 8.19
C ASP A 52 -13.84 -5.34 8.98
N LEU A 53 -12.89 -4.52 9.46
CA LEU A 53 -13.19 -3.28 10.19
C LEU A 53 -13.95 -2.27 9.31
N PHE A 54 -13.64 -2.18 8.02
CA PHE A 54 -14.40 -1.35 7.09
C PHE A 54 -15.86 -1.78 7.00
N PHE A 55 -16.14 -3.08 6.93
CA PHE A 55 -17.52 -3.57 6.85
C PHE A 55 -18.29 -3.42 8.16
N GLU A 56 -17.62 -3.60 9.30
CA GLU A 56 -18.21 -3.34 10.62
C GLU A 56 -18.61 -1.86 10.77
N GLU A 57 -17.80 -0.94 10.23
CA GLU A 57 -18.05 0.51 10.28
C GLU A 57 -19.03 1.00 9.21
N ASN A 58 -19.20 0.25 8.11
CA ASN A 58 -20.03 0.63 6.97
C ASN A 58 -21.07 -0.46 6.63
N PRO A 59 -22.05 -0.75 7.51
CA PRO A 59 -23.00 -1.86 7.30
C PRO A 59 -23.93 -1.67 6.08
N GLY A 60 -23.96 -0.47 5.49
CA GLY A 60 -24.73 -0.16 4.27
C GLY A 60 -23.92 -0.25 2.97
N THR A 61 -22.63 -0.60 3.03
CA THR A 61 -21.79 -0.75 1.84
C THR A 61 -22.33 -1.83 0.90
N LEU A 62 -22.18 -1.59 -0.41
CA LEU A 62 -22.48 -2.58 -1.44
C LEU A 62 -21.34 -3.60 -1.61
N ILE A 63 -20.17 -3.35 -1.01
CA ILE A 63 -18.98 -4.19 -1.19
C ILE A 63 -19.13 -5.53 -0.48
N ARG A 64 -18.79 -6.61 -1.19
CA ARG A 64 -18.53 -7.94 -0.63
C ARG A 64 -17.09 -8.33 -0.86
N PRO A 65 -16.26 -8.44 0.18
CA PRO A 65 -14.87 -8.81 0.01
C PRO A 65 -14.77 -10.25 -0.48
N ARG A 66 -13.88 -10.48 -1.44
CA ARG A 66 -13.34 -11.80 -1.75
C ARG A 66 -11.83 -11.72 -1.55
N ILE A 67 -11.35 -12.41 -0.52
CA ILE A 67 -9.92 -12.45 -0.25
C ILE A 67 -9.24 -13.35 -1.27
N LEU A 68 -8.19 -12.81 -1.88
CA LEU A 68 -7.37 -13.46 -2.87
C LEU A 68 -5.96 -13.60 -2.32
N TYR A 69 -5.37 -14.78 -2.43
CA TYR A 69 -4.03 -15.01 -1.90
C TYR A 69 -3.04 -15.18 -3.05
N TYR A 70 -1.86 -14.56 -2.94
CA TYR A 70 -0.79 -14.68 -3.93
C TYR A 70 0.56 -14.96 -3.27
N GLY A 71 1.44 -15.68 -3.97
CA GLY A 71 2.85 -15.79 -3.55
C GLY A 71 3.64 -14.57 -4.01
N ILE A 72 4.72 -14.24 -3.30
CA ILE A 72 5.50 -13.00 -3.56
C ILE A 72 6.59 -13.14 -4.63
N LYS A 73 6.79 -14.34 -5.21
CA LYS A 73 7.82 -14.52 -6.25
C LYS A 73 7.31 -14.05 -7.60
N PRO A 74 8.17 -13.51 -8.49
CA PRO A 74 7.79 -13.21 -9.85
C PRO A 74 7.16 -14.43 -10.54
N GLY A 75 5.92 -14.29 -11.02
CA GLY A 75 5.15 -15.38 -11.62
C GLY A 75 4.12 -16.01 -10.69
N ASP A 76 4.29 -15.90 -9.38
CA ASP A 76 3.23 -16.22 -8.42
C ASP A 76 2.10 -15.18 -8.59
N GLY A 77 0.86 -15.58 -8.29
CA GLY A 77 -0.28 -14.66 -8.36
C GLY A 77 -0.76 -14.30 -9.77
N GLN A 78 -0.10 -14.77 -10.84
CA GLN A 78 -0.51 -14.45 -12.22
C GLN A 78 -1.93 -14.89 -12.55
N THR A 79 -2.35 -16.02 -12.01
CA THR A 79 -3.68 -16.60 -12.25
C THR A 79 -4.73 -16.11 -11.25
N VAL A 80 -4.32 -15.42 -10.17
CA VAL A 80 -5.24 -15.02 -9.08
C VAL A 80 -6.31 -14.08 -9.60
N PHE A 81 -5.91 -13.04 -10.32
CA PHE A 81 -6.85 -12.12 -10.95
C PHE A 81 -7.61 -12.77 -12.11
N GLU A 82 -6.94 -13.57 -12.95
CA GLU A 82 -7.59 -14.22 -14.09
C GLU A 82 -8.72 -15.15 -13.65
N ASN A 83 -8.49 -15.96 -12.62
CA ASN A 83 -9.49 -16.87 -12.06
C ASN A 83 -10.64 -16.07 -11.44
N ALA A 84 -10.34 -15.03 -10.67
CA ALA A 84 -11.38 -14.18 -10.07
C ALA A 84 -12.22 -13.45 -11.14
N MET A 85 -11.60 -12.93 -12.20
CA MET A 85 -12.29 -12.31 -13.34
C MET A 85 -13.14 -13.33 -14.11
N ALA A 86 -12.64 -14.56 -14.31
CA ALA A 86 -13.40 -15.64 -14.95
C ALA A 86 -14.65 -16.04 -14.14
N GLU A 87 -14.62 -15.82 -12.83
CA GLU A 87 -15.75 -16.01 -11.92
C GLU A 87 -16.64 -14.76 -11.75
N GLY A 88 -16.38 -13.69 -12.52
CA GLY A 88 -17.21 -12.48 -12.57
C GLY A 88 -16.82 -11.38 -11.58
N VAL A 89 -15.63 -11.42 -10.99
CA VAL A 89 -15.12 -10.31 -10.17
C VAL A 89 -14.54 -9.23 -11.09
N GLU A 90 -15.08 -8.02 -11.01
CA GLU A 90 -14.71 -6.89 -11.88
C GLU A 90 -13.96 -5.77 -11.14
N PHE A 91 -13.89 -5.80 -9.81
CA PHE A 91 -13.24 -4.78 -8.99
C PHE A 91 -12.22 -5.39 -8.06
N PHE A 92 -11.04 -4.78 -7.99
CA PHE A 92 -9.92 -5.29 -7.21
C PHE A 92 -9.24 -4.20 -6.41
N VAL A 93 -8.71 -4.58 -5.25
CA VAL A 93 -7.73 -3.82 -4.47
C VAL A 93 -6.49 -4.70 -4.37
N THR A 94 -5.33 -4.17 -4.79
CA THR A 94 -4.10 -4.96 -4.82
C THR A 94 -2.99 -4.39 -3.95
N THR A 95 -2.38 -5.28 -3.19
CA THR A 95 -1.22 -5.09 -2.33
C THR A 95 0.05 -5.72 -2.93
N GLN A 96 -0.02 -6.22 -4.17
CA GLN A 96 1.08 -6.89 -4.84
C GLN A 96 2.31 -5.98 -5.01
N PRO A 97 3.51 -6.45 -4.60
CA PRO A 97 4.73 -5.72 -4.89
C PRO A 97 4.95 -5.57 -6.39
N SER A 98 5.75 -4.58 -6.78
CA SER A 98 6.08 -4.34 -8.20
C SER A 98 6.63 -5.57 -8.92
N SER A 99 7.39 -6.43 -8.25
CA SER A 99 7.89 -7.71 -8.76
C SER A 99 6.79 -8.67 -9.22
N VAL A 100 5.58 -8.54 -8.69
CA VAL A 100 4.40 -9.35 -9.03
C VAL A 100 3.43 -8.56 -9.90
N PHE A 101 3.04 -7.36 -9.46
CA PHE A 101 1.96 -6.60 -10.09
C PHE A 101 2.26 -6.18 -11.52
N VAL A 102 3.52 -5.91 -11.88
CA VAL A 102 3.88 -5.53 -13.27
C VAL A 102 3.46 -6.61 -14.29
N GLY A 103 3.51 -7.89 -13.93
CA GLY A 103 3.02 -8.98 -14.79
C GLY A 103 1.48 -9.11 -14.82
N ASN A 104 0.80 -8.47 -13.88
CA ASN A 104 -0.66 -8.50 -13.73
C ASN A 104 -1.35 -7.25 -14.28
N ALA A 105 -0.70 -6.08 -14.25
CA ALA A 105 -1.25 -4.83 -14.75
C ALA A 105 -1.83 -4.92 -16.19
N PRO A 106 -1.19 -5.60 -17.17
CA PRO A 106 -1.75 -5.71 -18.52
C PRO A 106 -3.13 -6.36 -18.60
N LYS A 107 -3.55 -7.13 -17.59
CA LYS A 107 -4.86 -7.81 -17.52
C LYS A 107 -6.03 -6.82 -17.38
N PHE A 108 -5.75 -5.59 -16.95
CA PHE A 108 -6.74 -4.54 -16.73
C PHE A 108 -6.86 -3.57 -17.91
N ARG A 109 -6.12 -3.77 -19.01
CA ARG A 109 -6.11 -2.84 -20.17
C ARG A 109 -7.41 -2.79 -20.95
N ASP A 110 -8.14 -3.89 -21.01
CA ASP A 110 -9.35 -4.02 -21.83
C ASP A 110 -10.63 -3.54 -21.13
N GLY A 111 -10.55 -3.12 -19.87
CA GLY A 111 -11.68 -2.62 -19.10
C GLY A 111 -12.67 -3.68 -18.61
N ARG A 112 -12.34 -4.98 -18.71
CA ARG A 112 -13.16 -6.04 -18.08
C ARG A 112 -13.15 -5.97 -16.55
N ALA A 113 -12.13 -5.34 -15.98
CA ALA A 113 -12.01 -5.13 -14.56
C ALA A 113 -11.25 -3.84 -14.25
N LEU A 114 -11.43 -3.32 -13.04
CA LEU A 114 -10.67 -2.21 -12.48
C LEU A 114 -9.92 -2.66 -11.23
N VAL A 115 -8.69 -2.19 -11.07
CA VAL A 115 -7.89 -2.41 -9.87
C VAL A 115 -7.41 -1.10 -9.28
N ILE A 116 -7.58 -0.95 -7.96
CA ILE A 116 -6.91 0.08 -7.18
C ILE A 116 -5.62 -0.52 -6.60
N ASN A 117 -4.49 -0.01 -7.07
CA ASN A 117 -3.15 -0.39 -6.65
C ASN A 117 -2.70 0.44 -5.44
N THR A 118 -2.36 -0.26 -4.36
CA THR A 118 -1.98 0.33 -3.07
C THR A 118 -0.50 0.13 -2.71
N SER A 119 0.31 -0.44 -3.60
CA SER A 119 1.65 -0.93 -3.25
C SER A 119 2.69 -0.85 -4.37
N SER A 120 2.34 -1.26 -5.60
CA SER A 120 3.31 -1.28 -6.70
C SER A 120 3.55 0.13 -7.23
N ILE A 121 4.80 0.58 -7.14
CA ILE A 121 5.24 1.91 -7.61
C ILE A 121 6.17 1.85 -8.82
N SER A 122 6.19 0.72 -9.54
CA SER A 122 6.98 0.60 -10.76
C SER A 122 6.57 1.68 -11.77
N PRO A 123 7.51 2.43 -12.36
CA PRO A 123 7.17 3.42 -13.38
C PRO A 123 6.63 2.79 -14.67
N VAL A 124 6.77 1.48 -14.86
CA VAL A 124 6.21 0.75 -16.01
C VAL A 124 4.68 0.80 -16.01
N THR A 125 4.05 0.97 -14.84
CA THR A 125 2.60 1.11 -14.71
C THR A 125 2.13 2.57 -14.64
N SER A 126 3.04 3.56 -14.66
CA SER A 126 2.66 4.97 -14.71
C SER A 126 2.24 5.40 -16.12
N GLY A 127 1.34 6.37 -16.19
CA GLY A 127 0.92 7.07 -17.41
C GLY A 127 0.19 6.18 -18.42
N GLN A 128 -0.42 5.08 -17.96
CA GLN A 128 -1.13 4.14 -18.81
C GLN A 128 -2.61 4.51 -18.88
N ASP A 129 -3.17 4.60 -20.09
CA ASP A 129 -4.62 4.76 -20.29
C ASP A 129 -5.30 3.39 -20.12
N ASP A 130 -5.32 2.89 -18.89
CA ASP A 130 -5.90 1.61 -18.52
C ASP A 130 -6.78 1.71 -17.26
N TYR A 131 -7.15 0.56 -16.69
CA TYR A 131 -8.02 0.46 -15.51
C TYR A 131 -7.24 0.14 -14.24
N VAL A 132 -5.96 0.53 -14.19
CA VAL A 132 -5.14 0.52 -12.99
C VAL A 132 -5.13 1.92 -12.39
N LEU A 133 -5.78 2.10 -11.23
CA LEU A 133 -5.73 3.35 -10.48
C LEU A 133 -4.74 3.23 -9.33
N ARG A 134 -3.73 4.10 -9.26
CA ARG A 134 -2.72 4.06 -8.20
C ARG A 134 -2.90 5.21 -7.22
N ILE A 135 -3.11 4.90 -5.95
CA ILE A 135 -3.42 5.88 -4.89
C ILE A 135 -2.20 6.38 -4.10
N ILE A 136 -1.01 6.00 -4.58
CA ILE A 136 0.32 6.31 -4.06
C ILE A 136 1.23 6.83 -5.18
N PRO A 137 2.23 7.66 -4.89
CA PRO A 137 3.17 8.14 -5.91
C PRO A 137 4.04 7.01 -6.47
N ASP A 138 4.60 7.21 -7.66
CA ASP A 138 5.51 6.25 -8.28
C ASP A 138 6.95 6.35 -7.76
N ALA A 139 7.79 5.39 -8.16
CA ALA A 139 9.19 5.35 -7.75
C ALA A 139 9.98 6.63 -8.13
N PRO A 140 9.83 7.21 -9.33
CA PRO A 140 10.43 8.52 -9.62
C PRO A 140 10.05 9.63 -8.64
N ALA A 141 8.76 9.78 -8.31
CA ALA A 141 8.31 10.79 -7.36
C ALA A 141 8.87 10.53 -5.95
N GLU A 142 8.81 9.28 -5.50
CA GLU A 142 9.38 8.83 -4.22
C GLU A 142 10.87 9.18 -4.13
N GLN A 143 11.66 8.76 -5.11
CA GLN A 143 13.12 8.84 -5.04
C GLN A 143 13.64 10.26 -5.20
N ARG A 144 12.94 11.12 -5.95
CA ARG A 144 13.23 12.56 -5.96
C ARG A 144 12.98 13.20 -4.60
N ALA A 145 11.89 12.84 -3.92
CA ALA A 145 11.60 13.34 -2.59
C ALA A 145 12.65 12.87 -1.57
N LEU A 146 13.00 11.58 -1.58
CA LEU A 146 14.03 11.03 -0.69
C LEU A 146 15.41 11.64 -0.95
N ALA A 147 15.83 11.77 -2.21
CA ALA A 147 17.10 12.43 -2.54
C ALA A 147 17.11 13.91 -2.13
N ALA A 148 16.00 14.63 -2.31
CA ALA A 148 15.88 16.01 -1.85
C ALA A 148 15.97 16.13 -0.32
N TYR A 149 15.39 15.18 0.42
CA TYR A 149 15.50 15.14 1.87
C TYR A 149 16.91 14.79 2.34
N LEU A 150 17.51 13.74 1.78
CA LEU A 150 18.86 13.29 2.12
C LEU A 150 19.91 14.38 1.80
N ASN A 151 19.70 15.17 0.75
CA ASN A 151 20.54 16.34 0.46
C ASN A 151 20.42 17.48 1.49
N LYS A 152 19.56 17.37 2.51
CA LYS A 152 19.53 18.26 3.69
C LYS A 152 20.25 17.66 4.90
N MET A 153 20.54 16.36 4.89
CA MET A 153 21.27 15.67 5.94
C MET A 153 22.77 16.04 5.93
N PRO A 154 23.45 15.95 7.10
CA PRO A 154 24.89 16.11 7.19
C PRO A 154 25.63 14.91 6.57
N GLY A 155 26.86 15.13 6.11
CA GLY A 155 27.71 14.07 5.55
C GLY A 155 28.11 14.31 4.09
N GLY A 156 28.95 13.40 3.58
CA GLY A 156 29.37 13.36 2.18
C GLY A 156 29.68 11.96 1.65
N ARG A 157 29.57 10.91 2.47
CA ARG A 157 29.77 9.50 2.08
C ARG A 157 28.52 8.72 2.41
N LEU A 158 27.81 8.25 1.40
CA LEU A 158 26.55 7.53 1.57
C LEU A 158 26.75 6.06 1.23
N LEU A 159 26.30 5.17 2.12
CA LEU A 159 26.04 3.78 1.76
C LEU A 159 24.58 3.67 1.31
N VAL A 160 24.36 3.15 0.10
CA VAL A 160 23.03 2.75 -0.38
C VAL A 160 22.98 1.23 -0.40
N VAL A 161 22.06 0.65 0.37
CA VAL A 161 21.74 -0.78 0.33
C VAL A 161 20.44 -0.96 -0.43
N GLN A 162 20.51 -1.56 -1.62
CA GLN A 162 19.36 -1.79 -2.50
C GLN A 162 18.94 -3.27 -2.45
N ASP A 163 17.64 -3.53 -2.29
CA ASP A 163 17.10 -4.89 -2.42
C ASP A 163 17.16 -5.42 -3.86
N SER A 164 17.59 -6.68 -4.01
CA SER A 164 17.69 -7.37 -5.30
C SER A 164 16.46 -8.19 -5.69
N ASN A 165 15.46 -8.33 -4.82
CA ASN A 165 14.32 -9.23 -5.05
C ASN A 165 13.11 -8.51 -5.66
N ASN A 166 12.96 -7.20 -5.44
CA ASN A 166 11.89 -6.38 -6.03
C ASN A 166 12.41 -5.44 -7.13
N VAL A 167 13.14 -5.98 -8.12
CA VAL A 167 13.84 -5.18 -9.15
C VAL A 167 12.93 -4.28 -10.00
N ALA A 168 11.67 -4.66 -10.20
CA ALA A 168 10.69 -3.83 -10.92
C ALA A 168 10.38 -2.51 -10.20
N TYR A 169 10.64 -2.45 -8.89
CA TYR A 169 10.64 -1.23 -8.08
C TYR A 169 12.07 -0.71 -7.89
N THR A 170 12.98 -1.51 -7.36
CA THR A 170 14.24 -1.00 -6.80
C THR A 170 15.23 -0.53 -7.86
N ASP A 171 15.28 -1.14 -9.04
CA ASP A 171 16.20 -0.70 -10.11
C ASP A 171 15.86 0.69 -10.65
N PRO A 172 14.63 0.94 -11.14
CA PRO A 172 14.28 2.29 -11.59
C PRO A 172 14.29 3.30 -10.44
N ALA A 173 14.01 2.88 -9.21
CA ALA A 173 14.12 3.74 -8.05
C ALA A 173 15.58 4.20 -7.81
N TYR A 174 16.52 3.24 -7.84
CA TYR A 174 17.94 3.54 -7.66
C TYR A 174 18.47 4.44 -8.78
N ASP A 175 18.07 4.21 -10.03
CA ASP A 175 18.49 5.05 -11.16
C ASP A 175 18.11 6.52 -10.96
N VAL A 176 16.87 6.78 -10.51
CA VAL A 176 16.40 8.15 -10.20
C VAL A 176 17.16 8.74 -9.01
N PHE A 177 17.32 7.98 -7.94
CA PHE A 177 18.04 8.42 -6.74
C PHE A 177 19.50 8.76 -7.07
N ALA A 178 20.21 7.87 -7.76
CA ALA A 178 21.60 8.03 -8.16
C ALA A 178 21.80 9.26 -9.06
N ALA A 179 20.87 9.51 -9.99
CA ALA A 179 20.88 10.71 -10.82
C ALA A 179 20.74 12.00 -10.01
N GLU A 180 19.82 12.05 -9.04
CA GLU A 180 19.65 13.21 -8.15
C GLU A 180 20.86 13.45 -7.25
N MET A 181 21.52 12.39 -6.80
CA MET A 181 22.72 12.46 -5.97
C MET A 181 23.94 12.90 -6.77
N ALA A 182 24.11 12.40 -7.99
CA ALA A 182 25.13 12.87 -8.92
C ALA A 182 24.92 14.35 -9.28
N ARG A 183 23.67 14.78 -9.48
CA ARG A 183 23.32 16.18 -9.74
C ARG A 183 23.64 17.10 -8.56
N SER A 184 23.48 16.63 -7.32
CA SER A 184 23.84 17.42 -6.14
C SER A 184 25.35 17.54 -5.96
N GLY A 185 26.12 16.51 -6.37
CA GLY A 185 27.58 16.44 -6.24
C GLY A 185 28.08 16.41 -4.79
N ARG A 186 27.17 16.35 -3.81
CA ARG A 186 27.50 16.40 -2.37
C ARG A 186 27.97 15.06 -1.82
N TRP A 187 27.52 13.97 -2.43
CA TRP A 187 27.64 12.63 -1.86
C TRP A 187 28.49 11.73 -2.75
N ASN A 188 29.50 11.11 -2.15
CA ASN A 188 30.16 9.94 -2.68
C ASN A 188 29.32 8.70 -2.32
N VAL A 189 28.60 8.18 -3.30
CA VAL A 189 27.67 7.06 -3.11
C VAL A 189 28.40 5.74 -3.31
N THR A 190 28.42 4.91 -2.27
CA THR A 190 28.74 3.48 -2.40
C THR A 190 27.44 2.71 -2.51
N HIS A 191 27.25 2.01 -3.62
CA HIS A 191 26.07 1.22 -3.89
C HIS A 191 26.33 -0.26 -3.67
N HIS A 192 25.47 -0.88 -2.87
CA HIS A 192 25.46 -2.29 -2.61
C HIS A 192 24.06 -2.87 -2.86
N LYS A 193 23.92 -3.62 -3.94
CA LYS A 193 22.70 -4.35 -4.28
C LYS A 193 22.82 -5.78 -3.76
N THR A 194 21.87 -6.20 -2.93
CA THR A 194 21.91 -7.50 -2.23
C THR A 194 20.52 -8.02 -1.94
N ASP A 195 20.42 -9.31 -1.60
CA ASP A 195 19.19 -9.92 -1.13
C ASP A 195 19.00 -9.54 0.36
N ILE A 196 18.10 -8.59 0.62
CA ILE A 196 17.86 -8.11 1.98
C ILE A 196 17.27 -9.21 2.87
N ALA A 197 16.45 -10.11 2.32
CA ALA A 197 15.91 -11.23 3.09
C ALA A 197 17.02 -12.21 3.52
N ALA A 198 18.05 -12.36 2.70
CA ALA A 198 19.22 -13.19 3.00
C ALA A 198 20.30 -12.50 3.84
N PHE A 199 20.07 -11.26 4.30
CA PHE A 199 21.06 -10.48 5.08
C PHE A 199 21.72 -11.29 6.22
N ARG A 200 23.06 -11.24 6.28
CA ARG A 200 23.88 -11.85 7.35
C ARG A 200 24.85 -10.80 7.90
N PRO A 201 24.77 -10.45 9.20
CA PRO A 201 25.59 -9.38 9.76
C PRO A 201 27.10 -9.55 9.56
N ASP A 202 27.61 -10.79 9.68
CA ASP A 202 29.05 -11.06 9.56
C ASP A 202 29.57 -10.91 8.12
N GLU A 203 28.73 -11.19 7.13
CA GLU A 203 29.07 -11.04 5.70
C GLU A 203 29.05 -9.56 5.28
N GLU A 204 28.15 -8.78 5.87
CA GLU A 204 27.91 -7.37 5.50
C GLU A 204 28.74 -6.38 6.32
N ARG A 205 29.20 -6.78 7.51
CA ARG A 205 30.04 -5.95 8.39
C ARG A 205 31.29 -5.37 7.71
N PRO A 206 32.06 -6.12 6.89
CA PRO A 206 33.24 -5.57 6.22
C PRO A 206 32.90 -4.38 5.33
N LEU A 207 31.81 -4.45 4.56
CA LEU A 207 31.32 -3.33 3.75
C LEU A 207 30.88 -2.18 4.66
N MET A 208 29.99 -2.44 5.61
CA MET A 208 29.40 -1.41 6.47
C MET A 208 30.41 -0.73 7.41
N SER A 209 31.58 -1.32 7.64
CA SER A 209 32.67 -0.71 8.41
C SER A 209 33.42 0.38 7.62
N GLY A 210 33.10 0.54 6.33
CA GLY A 210 33.54 1.68 5.54
C GLY A 210 33.12 3.00 6.18
N PRO A 211 33.81 4.12 5.90
CA PRO A 211 33.61 5.34 6.66
C PRO A 211 32.43 6.12 6.07
N PHE A 212 31.22 5.64 6.32
CA PHE A 212 29.99 6.24 5.83
C PHE A 212 29.47 7.29 6.80
N ASP A 213 28.91 8.37 6.28
CA ASP A 213 28.29 9.43 7.07
C ASP A 213 26.77 9.24 7.16
N ALA A 214 26.18 8.43 6.29
CA ALA A 214 24.75 8.12 6.25
C ALA A 214 24.50 6.76 5.61
N LEU A 215 23.33 6.19 5.89
CA LEU A 215 22.78 5.01 5.24
C LEU A 215 21.46 5.34 4.57
N TYR A 216 21.28 4.85 3.34
CA TYR A 216 19.96 4.77 2.70
C TYR A 216 19.65 3.30 2.38
N VAL A 217 18.52 2.80 2.88
CA VAL A 217 18.04 1.45 2.55
C VAL A 217 16.89 1.55 1.55
N LEU A 218 17.17 1.18 0.30
CA LEU A 218 16.20 1.10 -0.79
C LEU A 218 15.62 -0.32 -0.84
N ALA A 219 14.57 -0.53 -0.04
CA ALA A 219 13.91 -1.82 0.12
C ALA A 219 12.38 -1.70 0.11
N GLY A 220 11.72 -2.84 -0.16
CA GLY A 220 10.27 -3.02 -0.11
C GLY A 220 9.87 -4.24 0.74
N ASP A 221 8.56 -4.51 0.80
CA ASP A 221 7.95 -5.78 1.26
C ASP A 221 8.15 -6.17 2.73
N PHE A 222 8.26 -5.16 3.58
CA PHE A 222 8.23 -5.26 5.04
C PHE A 222 9.24 -6.25 5.66
N HIS A 223 10.37 -6.53 5.00
CA HIS A 223 11.38 -7.45 5.52
C HIS A 223 12.00 -6.95 6.83
N THR A 224 11.89 -7.75 7.90
CA THR A 224 12.50 -7.43 9.21
C THR A 224 14.02 -7.27 9.15
N SER A 225 14.68 -7.87 8.16
CA SER A 225 16.10 -7.67 7.86
C SER A 225 16.47 -6.21 7.59
N ILE A 226 15.53 -5.36 7.16
CA ILE A 226 15.74 -3.90 7.09
C ILE A 226 16.15 -3.36 8.47
N GLY A 227 15.46 -3.78 9.54
CA GLY A 227 15.81 -3.44 10.92
C GLY A 227 17.21 -3.92 11.28
N ASN A 228 17.57 -5.16 10.93
CA ASN A 228 18.90 -5.73 11.19
C ASN A 228 20.02 -4.95 10.48
N ILE A 229 19.78 -4.51 9.24
CA ILE A 229 20.70 -3.65 8.48
C ILE A 229 20.91 -2.32 9.22
N THR A 230 19.83 -1.65 9.65
CA THR A 230 19.94 -0.39 10.38
C THR A 230 20.67 -0.55 11.71
N GLN A 231 20.43 -1.65 12.43
CA GLN A 231 21.09 -1.96 13.68
C GLN A 231 22.59 -2.19 13.50
N LEU A 232 22.99 -2.97 12.49
CA LEU A 232 24.41 -3.20 12.18
C LEU A 232 25.10 -1.88 11.83
N PHE A 233 24.50 -1.09 10.95
CA PHE A 233 25.06 0.20 10.54
C PHE A 233 25.21 1.15 11.73
N HIS A 234 24.17 1.30 12.57
CA HIS A 234 24.23 2.12 13.77
C HIS A 234 25.30 1.64 14.76
N SER A 235 25.51 0.33 14.91
CA SER A 235 26.57 -0.20 15.79
C SER A 235 27.99 0.21 15.35
N LEU A 236 28.16 0.50 14.05
CA LEU A 236 29.43 0.93 13.45
C LEU A 236 29.52 2.46 13.36
N HIS A 237 28.39 3.13 13.19
CA HIS A 237 28.26 4.59 13.00
C HIS A 237 27.15 5.16 13.91
N PRO A 238 27.37 5.29 15.24
CA PRO A 238 26.30 5.57 16.21
C PRO A 238 25.55 6.88 16.00
N GLU A 239 26.17 7.88 15.36
CA GLU A 239 25.58 9.20 15.13
C GLU A 239 25.11 9.41 13.68
N ALA A 240 25.36 8.44 12.78
CA ALA A 240 25.05 8.62 11.37
C ALA A 240 23.53 8.49 11.14
N PRO A 241 22.91 9.41 10.37
CA PRO A 241 21.51 9.31 9.99
C PRO A 241 21.25 8.12 9.06
N ILE A 242 20.05 7.57 9.18
CA ILE A 242 19.56 6.44 8.39
C ILE A 242 18.26 6.87 7.71
N LEU A 243 18.17 6.76 6.40
CA LEU A 243 16.94 7.00 5.64
C LEU A 243 16.32 5.67 5.21
N LEU A 244 15.03 5.50 5.49
CA LEU A 244 14.23 4.36 5.05
C LEU A 244 13.10 4.79 4.12
N THR A 245 12.69 3.89 3.22
CA THR A 245 11.54 4.05 2.32
C THR A 245 10.20 3.93 3.06
N PRO A 246 9.08 4.40 2.49
CA PRO A 246 7.73 4.23 3.07
C PRO A 246 7.37 2.79 3.41
N TRP A 247 7.94 1.84 2.66
CA TRP A 247 7.74 0.41 2.81
C TRP A 247 8.34 -0.17 4.08
N ALA A 248 9.16 0.58 4.80
CA ALA A 248 9.70 0.19 6.10
C ALA A 248 8.79 0.57 7.30
N ARG A 249 7.62 1.18 7.07
CA ARG A 249 6.65 1.55 8.13
C ARG A 249 5.90 0.32 8.66
N SER A 250 6.62 -0.53 9.39
CA SER A 250 6.11 -1.73 10.06
C SER A 250 6.61 -1.78 11.50
N PRO A 251 5.74 -2.08 12.50
CA PRO A 251 6.16 -2.25 13.88
C PRO A 251 7.32 -3.24 14.04
N MET A 252 7.27 -4.37 13.34
CA MET A 252 8.32 -5.40 13.43
C MET A 252 9.70 -4.91 12.97
N ILE A 253 9.75 -4.11 11.89
CA ILE A 253 11.03 -3.56 11.38
C ILE A 253 11.60 -2.57 12.38
N LEU A 254 10.75 -1.68 12.89
CA LEU A 254 11.15 -0.62 13.81
C LEU A 254 11.56 -1.19 15.18
N GLU A 255 10.91 -2.25 15.65
CA GLU A 255 11.31 -2.99 16.85
C GLU A 255 12.69 -3.64 16.68
N VAL A 256 12.94 -4.29 15.54
CA VAL A 256 14.23 -4.93 15.24
C VAL A 256 15.37 -3.90 15.10
N ALA A 257 15.07 -2.69 14.61
CA ALA A 257 16.06 -1.61 14.52
C ALA A 257 16.67 -1.25 15.90
N GLY A 258 15.93 -1.44 17.00
CA GLY A 258 16.41 -1.22 18.35
C GLY A 258 16.94 0.21 18.56
N ALA A 259 18.16 0.35 19.06
CA ALA A 259 18.77 1.66 19.33
C ALA A 259 18.91 2.53 18.06
N ALA A 260 18.99 1.92 16.87
CA ALA A 260 19.10 2.65 15.61
C ALA A 260 17.87 3.53 15.34
N ILE A 261 16.72 3.27 15.98
CA ILE A 261 15.48 4.03 15.77
C ILE A 261 15.63 5.53 16.01
N GLY A 262 16.55 5.95 16.89
CA GLY A 262 16.83 7.36 17.16
C GLY A 262 17.50 8.10 16.00
N ASN A 263 18.08 7.37 15.05
CA ASN A 263 18.79 7.91 13.89
C ASN A 263 18.02 7.71 12.58
N ILE A 264 16.87 7.03 12.63
CA ILE A 264 16.07 6.73 11.44
C ILE A 264 15.17 7.92 11.12
N THR A 265 15.28 8.41 9.89
CA THR A 265 14.17 9.08 9.21
C THR A 265 13.44 8.08 8.34
N LEU A 266 12.13 7.97 8.53
CA LEU A 266 11.24 7.16 7.70
C LEU A 266 10.46 8.05 6.75
N ALA A 267 10.67 7.90 5.44
CA ALA A 267 9.76 8.48 4.45
C ALA A 267 8.37 7.83 4.60
N SER A 268 7.29 8.54 4.34
CA SER A 268 5.94 8.03 4.55
C SER A 268 4.92 8.70 3.62
N HIS A 269 3.96 7.92 3.13
CA HIS A 269 2.80 8.43 2.36
C HIS A 269 1.81 9.24 3.21
N PHE A 270 1.91 9.11 4.53
CA PHE A 270 0.99 9.71 5.50
C PHE A 270 1.75 10.41 6.62
N PRO A 271 1.16 11.40 7.30
CA PRO A 271 1.77 12.04 8.46
C PRO A 271 2.06 11.04 9.59
N ALA A 272 2.86 11.50 10.56
CA ALA A 272 3.09 10.76 11.79
C ALA A 272 1.76 10.47 12.48
N ARG A 273 1.67 9.34 13.20
CA ARG A 273 0.47 8.98 13.97
C ARG A 273 0.08 10.11 14.94
N ALA A 274 1.05 10.70 15.61
CA ALA A 274 0.83 11.79 16.57
C ALA A 274 0.32 13.10 15.92
N GLU A 275 0.49 13.25 14.61
CA GLU A 275 0.10 14.44 13.85
C GLU A 275 -1.26 14.26 13.15
N SER A 276 -1.82 13.05 13.19
CA SER A 276 -3.10 12.74 12.53
C SER A 276 -4.06 12.04 13.49
N PRO A 277 -5.01 12.78 14.08
CA PRO A 277 -6.05 12.20 14.93
C PRO A 277 -6.86 11.11 14.22
N ALA A 278 -7.04 11.21 12.90
CA ALA A 278 -7.73 10.20 12.10
C ALA A 278 -6.96 8.88 12.04
N LEU A 279 -5.65 8.93 11.78
CA LEU A 279 -4.78 7.74 11.77
C LEU A 279 -4.68 7.13 13.17
N ASP A 280 -4.44 7.95 14.20
CA ASP A 280 -4.36 7.45 15.57
C ASP A 280 -5.68 6.79 16.01
N ASN A 281 -6.82 7.41 15.69
CA ASN A 281 -8.12 6.84 16.04
C ASN A 281 -8.37 5.53 15.31
N TYR A 282 -8.01 5.43 14.03
CA TYR A 282 -8.12 4.18 13.27
C TYR A 282 -7.25 3.08 13.88
N PHE A 283 -5.97 3.36 14.16
CA PHE A 283 -5.09 2.37 14.78
C PHE A 283 -5.58 1.91 16.15
N ARG A 284 -6.12 2.81 16.98
CA ARG A 284 -6.74 2.43 18.26
C ARG A 284 -7.95 1.53 18.09
N ARG A 285 -8.83 1.81 17.12
CA ARG A 285 -10.01 0.95 16.86
C ARG A 285 -9.59 -0.41 16.30
N PHE A 286 -8.61 -0.43 15.40
CA PHE A 286 -8.04 -1.65 14.85
C PHE A 286 -7.41 -2.51 15.97
N GLU A 287 -6.54 -1.93 16.79
CA GLU A 287 -5.88 -2.64 17.88
C GLU A 287 -6.88 -3.13 18.93
N ALA A 288 -7.89 -2.33 19.27
CA ALA A 288 -8.96 -2.76 20.17
C ALA A 288 -9.78 -3.94 19.61
N ARG A 289 -9.92 -4.03 18.28
CA ARG A 289 -10.71 -5.07 17.61
C ARG A 289 -9.93 -6.36 17.35
N PHE A 290 -8.64 -6.28 17.04
CA PHE A 290 -7.83 -7.41 16.59
C PHE A 290 -6.67 -7.78 17.52
N GLY A 291 -6.34 -6.93 18.49
CA GLY A 291 -5.33 -7.19 19.51
C GLY A 291 -3.88 -6.99 19.05
N TYR A 292 -3.65 -6.35 17.90
CA TYR A 292 -2.32 -6.02 17.40
C TYR A 292 -2.33 -4.73 16.57
N LYS A 293 -1.14 -4.16 16.31
CA LYS A 293 -0.98 -2.92 15.53
C LYS A 293 -0.93 -3.24 14.03
N PRO A 294 -1.74 -2.58 13.18
CA PRO A 294 -1.73 -2.87 11.75
C PRO A 294 -0.47 -2.33 11.06
N GLN A 295 -0.10 -2.96 9.94
CA GLN A 295 0.88 -2.39 9.02
C GLN A 295 0.32 -1.19 8.24
N ALA A 296 1.22 -0.36 7.72
CA ALA A 296 0.85 0.81 6.93
C ALA A 296 -0.01 0.48 5.69
N MET A 297 0.10 -0.74 5.15
CA MET A 297 -0.71 -1.20 4.02
C MET A 297 -2.22 -1.15 4.31
N ALA A 298 -2.62 -1.38 5.56
CA ALA A 298 -4.01 -1.32 6.01
C ALA A 298 -4.67 0.05 5.73
N ILE A 299 -3.89 1.14 5.85
CA ILE A 299 -4.34 2.50 5.57
C ILE A 299 -4.75 2.62 4.10
N MET A 300 -3.91 2.13 3.19
CA MET A 300 -4.12 2.28 1.75
C MET A 300 -5.24 1.37 1.24
N VAL A 301 -5.33 0.13 1.75
CA VAL A 301 -6.48 -0.76 1.47
C VAL A 301 -7.78 -0.11 1.93
N ARG A 302 -7.80 0.51 3.11
CA ARG A 302 -8.96 1.26 3.60
C ARG A 302 -9.32 2.44 2.69
N GLN A 303 -8.35 3.24 2.22
CA GLN A 303 -8.64 4.31 1.25
C GLN A 303 -9.22 3.73 -0.06
N ALA A 304 -8.69 2.63 -0.56
CA ALA A 304 -9.18 1.99 -1.79
C ALA A 304 -10.64 1.52 -1.65
N LEU A 305 -10.99 0.91 -0.51
CA LEU A 305 -12.38 0.53 -0.21
C LEU A 305 -13.31 1.74 -0.12
N GLU A 306 -12.87 2.84 0.50
CA GLU A 306 -13.66 4.09 0.57
C GLU A 306 -13.91 4.71 -0.82
N LEU A 307 -12.93 4.63 -1.73
CA LEU A 307 -13.08 5.12 -3.10
C LEU A 307 -14.10 4.29 -3.89
N LEU A 308 -13.99 2.96 -3.82
CA LEU A 308 -14.95 2.05 -4.47
C LEU A 308 -16.35 2.21 -3.88
N ASP A 309 -16.50 2.21 -2.56
CA ASP A 309 -17.78 2.36 -1.88
C ASP A 309 -18.48 3.67 -2.25
N ARG A 310 -17.70 4.76 -2.32
CA ARG A 310 -18.24 6.05 -2.79
C ARG A 310 -18.73 5.98 -4.24
N ALA A 311 -17.96 5.40 -5.15
CA ALA A 311 -18.37 5.26 -6.54
C ALA A 311 -19.66 4.43 -6.66
N PHE A 312 -19.74 3.34 -5.91
CA PHE A 312 -20.92 2.46 -5.85
C PHE A 312 -22.15 3.16 -5.27
N ALA A 313 -21.97 3.97 -4.22
CA ALA A 313 -23.03 4.77 -3.62
C ALA A 313 -23.57 5.86 -4.58
N GLN A 314 -22.76 6.32 -5.53
CA GLN A 314 -23.18 7.24 -6.61
C GLN A 314 -23.80 6.52 -7.82
N GLY A 315 -23.93 5.19 -7.79
CA GLY A 315 -24.57 4.40 -8.84
C GLY A 315 -23.63 3.95 -9.97
N HIS A 316 -22.31 4.17 -9.84
CA HIS A 316 -21.34 3.62 -10.79
C HIS A 316 -21.08 2.16 -10.43
N ARG A 317 -21.29 1.23 -11.37
CA ARG A 317 -21.25 -0.23 -11.08
C ARG A 317 -20.48 -1.05 -12.10
N THR A 318 -19.93 -0.41 -13.12
CA THR A 318 -19.06 -1.05 -14.12
C THR A 318 -17.65 -0.48 -14.01
N PRO A 319 -16.59 -1.23 -14.37
CA PRO A 319 -15.22 -0.74 -14.37
C PRO A 319 -15.08 0.62 -15.06
N ALA A 320 -15.70 0.80 -16.23
CA ALA A 320 -15.67 2.05 -17.00
C ALA A 320 -16.35 3.20 -16.25
N SER A 321 -17.56 2.99 -15.74
CA SER A 321 -18.29 4.05 -15.03
C SER A 321 -17.60 4.46 -13.73
N VAL A 322 -16.98 3.51 -13.01
CA VAL A 322 -16.23 3.77 -11.78
C VAL A 322 -14.93 4.52 -12.09
N ARG A 323 -14.19 4.07 -13.10
CA ARG A 323 -12.99 4.77 -13.59
C ARG A 323 -13.31 6.22 -13.93
N ASP A 324 -14.29 6.44 -14.80
CA ASP A 324 -14.66 7.77 -15.27
C ASP A 324 -15.11 8.67 -14.11
N TYR A 325 -15.87 8.14 -13.14
CA TYR A 325 -16.24 8.86 -11.93
C TYR A 325 -15.02 9.25 -11.09
N LEU A 326 -14.10 8.31 -10.86
CA LEU A 326 -12.91 8.55 -10.05
C LEU A 326 -11.96 9.54 -10.72
N LEU A 327 -11.79 9.50 -12.04
CA LEU A 327 -10.91 10.40 -12.79
C LEU A 327 -11.54 11.80 -13.03
N SER A 328 -12.87 11.89 -13.17
CA SER A 328 -13.55 13.18 -13.39
C SER A 328 -13.76 13.98 -12.11
N THR A 329 -13.70 13.34 -10.95
CA THR A 329 -13.79 13.99 -9.65
C THR A 329 -12.41 14.54 -9.25
N PRO A 330 -12.24 15.87 -9.07
CA PRO A 330 -10.91 16.46 -8.83
C PRO A 330 -10.23 15.98 -7.55
N VAL A 331 -11.01 15.75 -6.49
CA VAL A 331 -10.52 15.33 -5.17
C VAL A 331 -11.53 14.38 -4.54
N HIS A 332 -11.05 13.22 -4.11
CA HIS A 332 -11.79 12.27 -3.28
C HIS A 332 -11.31 12.38 -1.84
N GLU A 333 -12.17 12.87 -0.96
CA GLU A 333 -11.89 12.86 0.47
C GLU A 333 -11.90 11.42 0.99
N THR A 334 -10.91 10.99 1.74
CA THR A 334 -10.95 9.69 2.42
C THR A 334 -10.63 9.89 3.91
N SER A 335 -10.86 8.88 4.74
CA SER A 335 -10.60 8.96 6.20
C SER A 335 -9.15 9.31 6.54
N PHE A 336 -8.20 9.14 5.59
CA PHE A 336 -6.78 9.38 5.79
C PHE A 336 -6.21 10.49 4.91
N GLY A 337 -7.09 11.33 4.35
CA GLY A 337 -6.74 12.47 3.53
C GLY A 337 -7.16 12.30 2.07
N PRO A 338 -6.97 13.36 1.26
CA PRO A 338 -7.47 13.40 -0.10
C PRO A 338 -6.69 12.47 -1.03
N VAL A 339 -7.39 11.96 -2.05
CA VAL A 339 -6.84 11.27 -3.22
C VAL A 339 -7.28 12.02 -4.46
N SER A 340 -6.32 12.34 -5.34
CA SER A 340 -6.58 12.97 -6.63
C SER A 340 -5.82 12.20 -7.69
N PHE A 341 -6.49 11.91 -8.79
CA PHE A 341 -5.93 11.21 -9.93
C PHE A 341 -5.65 12.20 -11.06
N ASP A 342 -4.57 11.97 -11.80
CA ASP A 342 -4.40 12.55 -13.12
C ASP A 342 -5.28 11.82 -14.16
N ALA A 343 -5.16 12.19 -15.44
CA ALA A 343 -5.95 11.60 -16.51
C ALA A 343 -5.68 10.10 -16.74
N TYR A 344 -4.57 9.55 -16.21
CA TYR A 344 -4.17 8.15 -16.36
C TYR A 344 -4.45 7.33 -15.10
N GLY A 345 -5.00 7.93 -14.03
CA GLY A 345 -5.23 7.22 -12.78
C GLY A 345 -4.04 7.19 -11.83
N ASP A 346 -3.04 8.06 -12.05
CA ASP A 346 -1.89 8.21 -11.17
C ASP A 346 -2.09 9.33 -10.16
N THR A 347 -1.48 9.16 -8.98
CA THR A 347 -1.54 10.15 -7.89
C THR A 347 -0.21 10.88 -7.73
N THR A 348 -0.27 12.20 -7.57
CA THR A 348 0.86 13.00 -7.06
C THR A 348 0.57 13.45 -5.63
N LYS A 349 1.28 12.86 -4.65
CA LYS A 349 1.22 13.25 -3.23
C LYS A 349 2.61 13.60 -2.73
N GLU A 350 2.68 14.53 -1.78
CA GLU A 350 3.92 14.81 -1.05
C GLU A 350 4.23 13.69 -0.06
N PHE A 351 5.52 13.50 0.22
CA PHE A 351 6.00 12.57 1.23
C PHE A 351 6.20 13.28 2.57
N HIS A 352 5.83 12.60 3.64
CA HIS A 352 6.18 12.97 5.00
C HIS A 352 7.52 12.32 5.38
N PHE A 353 8.30 12.98 6.23
CA PHE A 353 9.57 12.45 6.74
C PHE A 353 9.51 12.40 8.26
N LEU A 354 9.33 11.21 8.80
CA LEU A 354 9.13 10.97 10.22
C LEU A 354 10.49 10.81 10.89
N ASN A 355 10.84 11.72 11.81
CA ASN A 355 12.13 11.72 12.51
C ASN A 355 12.06 11.13 13.93
N ASP A 356 10.87 11.10 14.54
CA ASP A 356 10.65 10.44 15.84
C ASP A 356 9.92 9.11 15.61
N VAL A 357 10.60 8.21 14.90
CA VAL A 357 10.00 6.94 14.43
C VAL A 357 9.60 6.03 15.59
N GLY A 358 10.21 6.19 16.77
CA GLY A 358 9.80 5.50 17.98
C GLY A 358 8.36 5.77 18.42
N ARG A 359 7.78 6.93 18.06
CA ARG A 359 6.36 7.22 18.33
C ARG A 359 5.40 6.45 17.43
N GLU A 360 5.87 5.94 16.29
CA GLU A 360 5.05 5.07 15.45
C GLU A 360 4.80 3.70 16.12
N LEU A 361 5.67 3.32 17.06
CA LEU A 361 5.52 2.12 17.89
C LEU A 361 4.63 2.31 19.12
N GLN A 362 4.18 3.53 19.43
CA GLN A 362 3.40 3.81 20.64
C GLN A 362 1.92 3.51 20.50
#